data_AF-K2AQX8-F1
#
_entry.id   AF-K2AQX8-F1
#
_cell.length_a   1.000
_cell.length_b   1.000
_cell.length_c   1.000
_cell.angle_alpha   90.00
_cell.angle_beta   90.00
_cell.angle_gamma   90.00
#
_symmetry.space_group_name_H-M   'P 1'
#
loop_
_entity.id
_entity.type
_entity.pdbx_description
1 polymer ?
#
loop_
_entity_poly.entity_id
_entity_poly.type
_entity_poly.pdbx_seq_one_letter_code
_entity_poly.pdbx_strand_id
1 'polypeptide(L)'
;MEIKNLLSQSRDIWGDQKLSLSQIIVRMGKVFGDICRWERNAVKDEDIHTDNELKKELGNIIFSTIRWCDDLGFDPEECIREAIEAQKKFKK
;
A
#
# COMPACT_ATOMS: atom_id res chain seq x y z
N MET A 1 12.29 8.61 -4.37
CA MET A 1 11.49 8.42 -5.59
C MET A 1 10.30 9.33 -5.51
N GLU A 2 9.97 10.04 -6.59
CA GLU A 2 8.76 10.87 -6.65
C GLU A 2 7.51 10.00 -6.87
N ILE A 3 6.36 10.44 -6.36
CA ILE A 3 5.08 9.71 -6.47
C ILE A 3 4.70 9.48 -7.94
N LYS A 4 4.93 10.46 -8.80
CA LYS A 4 4.70 10.33 -10.25
C LYS A 4 5.55 9.20 -10.87
N ASN A 5 6.80 9.03 -10.44
CA ASN A 5 7.66 7.96 -10.91
C ASN A 5 7.20 6.59 -10.40
N LEU A 6 6.71 6.52 -9.15
CA LEU A 6 6.10 5.32 -8.59
C LEU A 6 4.84 4.94 -9.37
N LEU A 7 4.00 5.91 -9.73
CA LEU A 7 2.80 5.65 -10.52
C LEU A 7 3.14 5.10 -11.90
N SER A 8 4.11 5.71 -12.61
CA SER A 8 4.60 5.20 -13.90
C SER A 8 5.09 3.75 -13.78
N GLN A 9 5.95 3.46 -12.81
CA GLN A 9 6.47 2.09 -12.60
C GLN A 9 5.35 1.11 -12.26
N SER A 10 4.34 1.53 -11.51
CA SER A 10 3.20 0.67 -11.19
C SER A 10 2.40 0.27 -12.44
N ARG A 11 2.28 1.19 -13.41
CA ARG A 11 1.63 0.94 -14.71
C ARG A 11 2.48 0.04 -15.58
N ASP A 12 3.80 0.20 -15.57
CA ASP A 12 4.71 -0.69 -16.30
C ASP A 12 4.63 -2.14 -15.78
N ILE A 13 4.50 -2.33 -14.46
CA ILE A 13 4.47 -3.66 -13.83
C ILE A 13 3.11 -4.35 -14.01
N TRP A 14 2.02 -3.62 -13.81
CA TRP A 14 0.68 -4.20 -13.69
C TRP A 14 -0.31 -3.79 -14.77
N GLY A 15 0.13 -2.99 -15.74
CA GLY A 15 -0.66 -2.50 -16.86
C GLY A 15 -1.66 -1.40 -16.52
N ASP A 16 -2.38 -0.98 -17.56
CA ASP A 16 -3.31 0.14 -17.53
C ASP A 16 -4.71 -0.21 -16.99
N GLN A 17 -4.97 -1.48 -16.68
CA GLN A 17 -6.25 -1.87 -16.12
C GLN A 17 -6.44 -1.22 -14.75
N LYS A 18 -7.52 -0.43 -14.64
CA LYS A 18 -7.96 0.18 -13.39
C LYS A 18 -8.79 -0.80 -12.57
N LEU A 19 -8.52 -0.86 -11.27
CA LEU A 19 -9.25 -1.69 -10.33
C LEU A 19 -10.43 -0.92 -9.73
N SER A 20 -11.54 -1.62 -9.50
CA SER A 20 -12.63 -1.09 -8.68
C SER A 20 -12.23 -1.05 -7.20
N LEU A 21 -12.96 -0.27 -6.39
CA LEU A 21 -12.77 -0.25 -4.94
C LEU A 21 -12.89 -1.64 -4.31
N SER A 22 -13.86 -2.45 -4.75
CA SER A 22 -14.03 -3.83 -4.25
C SER A 22 -12.81 -4.71 -4.56
N GLN A 23 -12.22 -4.56 -5.75
CA GLN A 23 -11.02 -5.28 -6.15
C GLN A 23 -9.77 -4.82 -5.37
N ILE A 24 -9.69 -3.52 -5.06
CA ILE A 24 -8.64 -2.92 -4.24
C ILE A 24 -8.70 -3.47 -2.81
N ILE A 25 -9.88 -3.48 -2.18
CA ILE A 25 -10.06 -3.96 -0.81
C ILE A 25 -9.56 -5.41 -0.64
N VAL A 26 -9.85 -6.29 -1.61
CA VAL A 26 -9.37 -7.68 -1.57
C VAL A 26 -7.83 -7.74 -1.59
N ARG A 27 -7.18 -6.92 -2.43
CA ARG A 27 -5.72 -6.88 -2.56
C ARG A 27 -5.06 -6.25 -1.34
N MET A 28 -5.66 -5.19 -0.79
CA MET A 28 -5.25 -4.57 0.46
C MET A 28 -5.30 -5.58 1.61
N GLY A 29 -6.37 -6.39 1.70
CA GLY A 29 -6.50 -7.44 2.70
C GLY A 29 -5.39 -8.49 2.61
N LYS A 30 -4.95 -8.84 1.39
CA LYS A 30 -3.80 -9.74 1.21
C LYS A 30 -2.50 -9.12 1.79
N VAL A 31 -2.14 -7.90 1.36
CA VAL A 31 -0.90 -7.24 1.80
C VAL A 31 -0.91 -6.99 3.31
N PHE A 32 -2.03 -6.54 3.85
CA PHE A 32 -2.19 -6.37 5.29
C PHE A 32 -2.10 -7.72 6.03
N GLY A 33 -2.67 -8.79 5.46
CA GLY A 33 -2.53 -10.14 5.97
C GLY A 33 -1.08 -10.63 6.00
N ASP A 34 -0.26 -10.25 5.03
CA ASP A 34 1.17 -10.56 5.01
C ASP A 34 1.92 -9.86 6.16
N ILE A 35 1.58 -8.61 6.48
CA ILE A 35 2.10 -7.88 7.66
C ILE A 35 1.64 -8.57 8.96
N CYS A 36 0.35 -8.92 9.07
CA CYS A 36 -0.16 -9.64 10.23
C CYS A 36 0.49 -11.02 10.41
N ARG A 37 0.80 -11.72 9.31
CA ARG A 37 1.53 -12.99 9.35
C ARG A 37 2.94 -12.77 9.90
N TRP A 38 3.64 -11.74 9.45
CA TRP A 38 4.97 -11.39 9.95
C TRP A 38 4.95 -11.11 11.45
N GLU A 39 4.01 -10.27 11.92
CA GLU A 39 3.85 -9.92 13.36
C GLU A 39 3.54 -11.14 14.22
N ARG A 40 2.68 -12.04 13.73
CA ARG A 40 2.31 -13.26 14.46
C ARG A 40 3.52 -14.18 14.69
N ASN A 41 4.49 -14.18 13.78
CA ASN A 41 5.70 -15.01 13.83
C ASN A 41 5.43 -16.46 14.29
N ALA A 42 4.52 -17.15 13.58
CA ALA A 42 4.27 -18.55 13.90
C ALA A 42 5.50 -19.39 13.52
N VAL A 43 5.73 -20.53 14.19
CA VAL A 43 6.89 -21.41 13.94
C VAL A 43 7.08 -21.75 12.45
N LYS A 44 5.97 -21.89 11.69
CA LYS A 44 6.00 -22.17 10.25
C LYS A 44 6.41 -20.99 9.35
N ASP A 45 6.49 -19.79 9.92
CA ASP A 45 6.72 -18.50 9.25
C ASP A 45 8.08 -17.88 9.73
N GLU A 46 8.92 -18.62 10.48
CA GLU A 46 10.19 -18.10 11.04
C GLU A 46 11.19 -17.65 9.96
N ASP A 47 11.17 -18.29 8.80
CA ASP A 47 12.05 -17.99 7.65
C ASP A 47 11.77 -16.62 7.03
N ILE A 48 10.54 -16.12 7.17
CA ILE A 48 10.13 -14.80 6.68
C ILE A 48 10.12 -13.73 7.78
N HIS A 49 10.43 -14.07 9.04
CA HIS A 49 10.45 -13.12 10.15
C HIS A 49 11.76 -12.30 10.18
N THR A 50 11.98 -11.53 9.11
CA THR A 50 13.13 -10.63 8.97
C THR A 50 12.70 -9.20 8.74
N ASP A 51 13.54 -8.24 9.14
CA ASP A 51 13.30 -6.80 8.89
C ASP A 51 13.13 -6.49 7.40
N ASN A 52 13.84 -7.23 6.53
CA ASN A 52 13.74 -7.06 5.09
C ASN A 52 12.35 -7.44 4.57
N GLU A 53 11.75 -8.51 5.10
CA GLU A 53 10.39 -8.92 4.74
C GLU A 53 9.35 -7.93 5.24
N LEU A 54 9.45 -7.45 6.48
CA LEU A 54 8.56 -6.41 6.98
C LEU A 54 8.67 -5.13 6.14
N LYS A 55 9.90 -4.70 5.84
CA LYS A 55 10.16 -3.52 4.98
C LYS A 55 9.55 -3.70 3.59
N LYS A 56 9.63 -4.91 3.02
CA LYS A 56 9.02 -5.25 1.73
C LYS A 56 7.49 -5.15 1.80
N GLU A 57 6.84 -5.70 2.82
CA GLU A 57 5.38 -5.63 2.92
C GLU A 57 4.84 -4.22 3.21
N LEU A 58 5.58 -3.42 4.01
CA LEU A 58 5.30 -1.99 4.16
C LEU A 58 5.52 -1.22 2.84
N GLY A 59 6.53 -1.61 2.06
CA GLY A 59 6.72 -1.11 0.71
C GLY A 59 5.54 -1.46 -0.20
N ASN A 60 5.05 -2.69 -0.14
CA ASN A 60 3.92 -3.17 -0.93
C ASN A 60 2.64 -2.37 -0.63
N ILE A 61 2.35 -2.07 0.64
CA ILE A 61 1.16 -1.28 0.98
C ILE A 61 1.27 0.15 0.45
N ILE A 62 2.44 0.80 0.59
CA ILE A 62 2.67 2.16 0.10
C ILE A 62 2.58 2.21 -1.43
N PHE A 63 3.34 1.35 -2.11
CA PHE A 63 3.45 1.34 -3.56
C PHE A 63 2.12 0.99 -4.23
N SER A 64 1.40 0.00 -3.70
CA SER A 64 0.08 -0.38 -4.23
C SER A 64 -0.95 0.72 -3.98
N THR A 65 -0.92 1.39 -2.81
CA THR A 65 -1.88 2.45 -2.50
C THR A 65 -1.74 3.65 -3.42
N ILE A 66 -0.51 4.03 -3.80
CA ILE A 66 -0.26 5.08 -4.79
C ILE A 66 -0.98 4.76 -6.11
N ARG A 67 -0.89 3.51 -6.59
CA ARG A 67 -1.63 3.09 -7.78
C ARG A 67 -3.14 3.09 -7.55
N TRP A 68 -3.60 2.60 -6.40
CA TRP A 68 -5.02 2.49 -6.09
C TRP A 68 -5.73 3.85 -6.05
N CYS A 69 -5.04 4.91 -5.60
CA CYS A 69 -5.52 6.28 -5.75
C CYS A 69 -5.84 6.61 -7.20
N ASP A 70 -4.89 6.38 -8.13
CA ASP A 70 -5.08 6.67 -9.55
C ASP A 70 -6.11 5.74 -10.24
N ASP A 71 -6.19 4.48 -9.82
CA ASP A 71 -7.23 3.54 -10.29
C ASP A 71 -8.64 4.05 -9.95
N LEU A 72 -8.80 4.73 -8.81
CA LEU A 72 -10.06 5.36 -8.38
C LEU A 72 -10.25 6.79 -8.91
N GLY A 73 -9.27 7.33 -9.66
CA GLY A 73 -9.32 8.67 -10.23
C GLY A 73 -8.88 9.79 -9.27
N PHE A 74 -8.15 9.45 -8.21
CA PHE A 74 -7.60 10.41 -7.26
C PHE A 74 -6.12 10.68 -7.50
N ASP A 75 -5.68 11.91 -7.25
CA ASP A 75 -4.27 12.25 -7.18
C ASP A 75 -3.67 11.80 -5.83
N PRO A 76 -2.62 10.96 -5.81
CA PRO A 76 -2.08 10.45 -4.54
C PRO A 76 -1.47 11.55 -3.65
N GLU A 77 -0.93 12.64 -4.21
CA GLU A 77 -0.37 13.74 -3.42
C GLU A 77 -1.48 14.55 -2.74
N GLU A 78 -2.61 14.75 -3.41
CA GLU A 78 -3.82 15.31 -2.82
C GLU A 78 -4.36 14.42 -1.69
N CYS A 79 -4.47 13.11 -1.91
CA CYS A 79 -4.89 12.16 -0.86
C CYS A 79 -4.01 12.26 0.40
N ILE A 80 -2.68 12.33 0.23
CA ILE A 80 -1.73 12.45 1.34
C ILE A 80 -1.93 13.78 2.08
N ARG A 81 -2.15 14.87 1.35
CA ARG A 81 -2.37 16.20 1.93
C ARG A 81 -3.64 16.23 2.79
N GLU A 82 -4.74 15.71 2.26
CA GLU A 82 -6.00 15.59 3.01
C GLU A 82 -5.82 14.73 4.28
N ALA A 83 -5.11 13.60 4.17
CA ALA A 83 -4.80 12.76 5.32
C ALA A 83 -3.98 13.50 6.38
N ILE A 84 -2.94 14.24 6.00
CA ILE A 84 -2.12 15.05 6.91
C ILE A 84 -2.97 16.10 7.62
N GLU A 85 -3.82 16.83 6.89
CA GLU A 85 -4.70 17.84 7.47
C GLU A 85 -5.72 17.23 8.43
N ALA A 86 -6.26 16.05 8.13
CA ALA A 86 -7.12 15.31 9.04
C ALA A 86 -6.38 14.93 10.34
N GLN A 87 -5.14 14.43 10.25
CA GLN A 87 -4.33 14.09 11.42
C GLN A 87 -4.00 15.32 12.28
N LYS A 88 -3.72 16.49 11.67
CA LYS A 88 -3.49 17.75 12.41
C LYS A 88 -4.72 18.22 13.17
N LYS A 89 -5.92 17.96 12.65
CA LYS A 89 -7.19 18.32 13.27
C LYS A 89 -7.61 17.35 14.39
N PHE A 90 -6.98 16.17 14.47
CA PHE A 90 -7.29 15.19 15.50
C PHE A 90 -6.96 15.75 16.89
N LYS A 91 -8.00 15.95 17.71
CA LYS A 91 -7.85 16.30 19.13
C LYS A 91 -7.83 14.99 19.93
N LYS A 92 -6.77 14.81 20.72
CA LYS A 92 -6.61 13.68 21.64
C LYS A 92 -7.69 13.65 22.71
#